data_AF-A0A9E0SRD3-F1
#
_entry.id   AF-A0A9E0SRD3-F1
#
_cell.length_a   1.000
_cell.length_b   1.000
_cell.length_c   1.000
_cell.angle_alpha   90.00
_cell.angle_beta   90.00
_cell.angle_gamma   90.00
#
_symmetry.space_group_name_H-M   'P 1'
#
loop_
_entity.id
_entity.type
_entity.pdbx_description
1 polymer ?
#
loop_
_entity_poly.entity_id
_entity_poly.type
_entity_poly.pdbx_seq_one_letter_code
_entity_poly.pdbx_strand_id
1 'polypeptide(L)'
;MTATNEELRLAIVQPPMKWKTDENVELILDVLALAAAQGAAVCALPELALTGFHRGIREEAVPATVDAAMARVQTACRQHGIACTIGMPTFADDGAILDSYVFVAADGEIALTVSKNGLTPAEQTFFRAGTERPIAPFAGRSCSTVMCREIDDLEAIALQWQAEAPDLVFWPSLVGHPPGTILPDGADSSDLGYEIGTALLARRLGVHVVQSNWPMALNTPESTWLGESKVYAPDGEMLLKLPRDEAGIAVFTLGERSYAWTPLRG
;
A
#
# COMPACT_ATOMS: atom_id res chain seq x y z
N MET A 1 10.72 -1.05 -32.34
CA MET A 1 10.56 -2.27 -31.53
C MET A 1 9.76 -1.87 -30.31
N THR A 2 8.45 -2.14 -30.32
CA THR A 2 7.59 -1.93 -29.16
C THR A 2 8.05 -2.92 -28.09
N ALA A 3 8.53 -2.43 -26.95
CA ALA A 3 8.76 -3.28 -25.79
C ALA A 3 7.46 -4.02 -25.52
N THR A 4 7.49 -5.35 -25.65
CA THR A 4 6.44 -6.20 -25.11
C THR A 4 6.45 -5.90 -23.61
N ASN A 5 5.43 -5.20 -23.13
CA ASN A 5 5.26 -4.94 -21.71
C ASN A 5 5.11 -6.32 -21.06
N GLU A 6 6.17 -6.86 -20.48
CA GLU A 6 6.11 -8.17 -19.82
C GLU A 6 4.97 -8.14 -18.80
N GLU A 7 4.21 -9.22 -18.77
CA GLU A 7 3.09 -9.39 -17.86
C GLU A 7 3.60 -9.33 -16.42
N LEU A 8 3.34 -8.21 -15.73
CA LEU A 8 3.81 -8.00 -14.36
C LEU A 8 2.96 -8.83 -13.40
N ARG A 9 3.57 -9.86 -12.78
CA ARG A 9 2.93 -10.67 -11.75
C ARG A 9 3.14 -10.05 -10.37
N LEU A 10 2.04 -9.80 -9.66
CA LEU A 10 2.00 -9.09 -8.39
C LEU A 10 1.48 -10.00 -7.27
N ALA A 11 1.91 -9.72 -6.05
CA ALA A 11 1.27 -10.19 -4.84
C ALA A 11 0.71 -8.99 -4.06
N ILE A 12 -0.53 -9.07 -3.58
CA ILE A 12 -1.10 -8.14 -2.60
C ILE A 12 -1.25 -8.88 -1.27
N VAL A 13 -0.76 -8.27 -0.19
CA VAL A 13 -0.86 -8.83 1.16
C VAL A 13 -1.95 -8.09 1.95
N GLN A 14 -2.81 -8.85 2.62
CA GLN A 14 -3.66 -8.43 3.73
C GLN A 14 -3.11 -9.08 5.01
N PRO A 15 -2.10 -8.47 5.67
CA PRO A 15 -1.42 -9.11 6.78
C PRO A 15 -2.22 -8.95 8.08
N PRO A 16 -2.17 -9.91 9.02
CA PRO A 16 -2.59 -9.64 10.38
C PRO A 16 -1.63 -8.61 11.00
N MET A 17 -2.18 -7.58 11.63
CA MET A 17 -1.40 -6.51 12.23
C MET A 17 -0.87 -6.93 13.61
N LYS A 18 0.41 -6.68 13.88
CA LYS A 18 1.02 -6.88 15.21
C LYS A 18 1.38 -5.54 15.83
N TRP A 19 1.53 -5.53 17.15
CA TRP A 19 1.86 -4.33 17.94
C TRP A 19 3.34 -3.97 17.90
N LYS A 20 4.19 -4.89 17.43
CA LYS A 20 5.65 -4.73 17.45
C LYS A 20 6.23 -4.86 16.06
N THR A 21 7.20 -4.01 15.77
CA THR A 21 7.94 -3.98 14.50
C THR A 21 8.54 -5.35 14.20
N ASP A 22 9.21 -5.98 15.17
CA ASP A 22 9.84 -7.29 14.97
C ASP A 22 8.83 -8.38 14.57
N GLU A 23 7.64 -8.40 15.20
CA GLU A 23 6.60 -9.38 14.87
C GLU A 23 6.01 -9.14 13.48
N ASN A 24 5.79 -7.88 13.10
CA ASN A 24 5.37 -7.54 11.74
C ASN A 24 6.45 -7.93 10.73
N VAL A 25 7.73 -7.66 11.01
CA VAL A 25 8.83 -8.01 10.11
C VAL A 25 8.93 -9.51 9.87
N GLU A 26 8.82 -10.37 10.89
CA GLU A 26 8.82 -11.83 10.66
C GLU A 26 7.76 -12.23 9.63
N LEU A 27 6.54 -11.69 9.79
CA LEU A 27 5.45 -11.94 8.85
C LEU A 27 5.75 -11.40 7.44
N ILE A 28 6.38 -10.22 7.35
CA ILE A 28 6.79 -9.63 6.07
C ILE A 28 7.80 -10.54 5.36
N LEU A 29 8.78 -11.08 6.07
CA LEU A 29 9.77 -11.99 5.49
C LEU A 29 9.09 -13.27 4.96
N ASP A 30 8.15 -13.84 5.73
CA ASP A 30 7.39 -15.02 5.31
C ASP A 30 6.56 -14.78 4.06
N VAL A 31 5.86 -13.63 3.96
CA VAL A 31 5.04 -13.32 2.78
C VAL A 31 5.89 -12.97 1.56
N LEU A 32 7.07 -12.36 1.71
CA LEU A 32 8.01 -12.14 0.61
C LEU A 32 8.50 -13.47 0.02
N ALA A 33 8.88 -14.42 0.89
CA ALA A 33 9.29 -15.75 0.47
C ALA A 33 8.13 -16.49 -0.23
N LEU A 34 6.91 -16.42 0.33
CA LEU A 34 5.73 -17.05 -0.25
C LEU A 34 5.35 -16.44 -1.61
N ALA A 35 5.37 -15.11 -1.72
CA ALA A 35 5.09 -14.40 -2.97
C ALA A 35 6.07 -14.79 -4.08
N ALA A 36 7.37 -14.84 -3.75
CA ALA A 36 8.42 -15.25 -4.67
C ALA A 36 8.24 -16.72 -5.12
N ALA A 37 7.91 -17.62 -4.19
CA ALA A 37 7.62 -19.02 -4.50
C ALA A 37 6.38 -19.20 -5.41
N GLN A 38 5.45 -18.25 -5.37
CA GLN A 38 4.27 -18.20 -6.25
C GLN A 38 4.51 -17.40 -7.56
N GLY A 39 5.75 -16.96 -7.79
CA GLY A 39 6.19 -16.31 -9.02
C GLY A 39 5.88 -14.82 -9.12
N ALA A 40 5.48 -14.16 -8.03
CA ALA A 40 5.29 -12.71 -8.04
C ALA A 40 6.64 -11.98 -8.17
N ALA A 41 6.67 -10.93 -9.00
CA ALA A 41 7.84 -10.05 -9.15
C ALA A 41 7.83 -8.90 -8.12
N VAL A 42 6.65 -8.49 -7.67
CA VAL A 42 6.46 -7.45 -6.64
C VAL A 42 5.47 -7.93 -5.60
N CYS A 43 5.76 -7.69 -4.32
CA CYS A 43 4.86 -7.87 -3.20
C CYS A 43 4.44 -6.52 -2.59
N ALA A 44 3.15 -6.19 -2.64
CA ALA A 44 2.59 -4.96 -2.10
C ALA A 44 2.05 -5.16 -0.68
N LEU A 45 2.55 -4.35 0.25
CA LEU A 45 2.14 -4.35 1.66
C LEU A 45 1.41 -3.05 2.04
N PRO A 46 0.59 -3.06 3.12
CA PRO A 46 -0.21 -1.90 3.50
C PRO A 46 0.59 -0.73 4.10
N GLU A 47 -0.17 0.32 4.46
CA GLU A 47 0.31 1.53 5.13
C GLU A 47 0.88 1.20 6.51
N LEU A 48 2.05 1.75 6.84
CA LEU A 48 2.79 1.43 8.07
C LEU A 48 2.96 -0.08 8.34
N ALA A 49 2.98 -0.94 7.32
CA ALA A 49 3.17 -2.39 7.45
C ALA A 49 4.39 -2.79 8.29
N LEU A 50 5.50 -2.05 8.20
CA LEU A 50 6.73 -2.37 8.94
C LEU A 50 6.53 -2.31 10.46
N THR A 51 5.84 -1.28 10.95
CA THR A 51 5.67 -1.00 12.38
C THR A 51 4.29 -1.38 12.91
N GLY A 52 3.31 -1.58 12.03
CA GLY A 52 1.89 -1.61 12.34
C GLY A 52 1.26 -0.22 12.34
N PHE A 53 -0.04 -0.15 12.03
CA PHE A 53 -0.85 1.08 12.09
C PHE A 53 -1.67 1.09 13.39
N HIS A 54 -1.11 1.61 14.47
CA HIS A 54 -1.77 1.57 15.78
C HIS A 54 -1.33 2.69 16.73
N ARG A 55 -2.04 2.83 17.86
CA ARG A 55 -1.80 3.89 18.86
C ARG A 55 -0.43 3.85 19.54
N GLY A 56 0.22 2.68 19.57
CA GLY A 56 1.59 2.50 20.09
C GLY A 56 2.70 2.78 19.05
N ILE A 57 2.41 3.50 17.97
CA ILE A 57 3.39 3.75 16.90
C ILE A 57 4.60 4.56 17.36
N ARG A 58 4.45 5.38 18.41
CA ARG A 58 5.52 6.23 18.93
C ARG A 58 6.67 5.42 19.53
N GLU A 59 6.36 4.25 20.09
CA GLU A 59 7.33 3.31 20.63
C GLU A 59 8.08 2.53 19.54
N GLU A 60 7.48 2.41 18.35
CA GLU A 60 7.98 1.59 17.24
C GLU A 60 8.72 2.42 16.16
N ALA A 61 8.29 3.66 15.94
CA ALA A 61 8.90 4.62 15.02
C ALA A 61 10.19 5.25 15.61
N VAL A 62 11.12 4.39 15.99
CA VAL A 62 12.47 4.74 16.46
C VAL A 62 13.46 4.43 15.33
N PRO A 63 14.35 5.36 14.92
CA PRO A 63 15.23 5.17 13.76
C PRO A 63 15.98 3.84 13.77
N ALA A 64 16.64 3.50 14.89
CA ALA A 64 17.39 2.24 15.00
C ALA A 64 16.51 0.98 14.85
N THR A 65 15.27 1.02 15.34
CA THR A 65 14.31 -0.09 15.20
C THR A 65 13.87 -0.23 13.74
N VAL A 66 13.52 0.88 13.12
CA VAL A 66 13.03 0.96 11.73
C VAL A 66 14.14 0.58 10.74
N ASP A 67 15.35 1.09 10.91
CA ASP A 67 16.51 0.80 10.06
C ASP A 67 16.89 -0.68 10.13
N ALA A 68 16.92 -1.26 11.34
CA ALA A 68 17.21 -2.68 11.54
C ALA A 68 16.14 -3.57 10.88
N ALA A 69 14.87 -3.22 11.04
CA ALA A 69 13.74 -3.89 10.39
C ALA A 69 13.83 -3.80 8.86
N MET A 70 14.10 -2.61 8.32
CA MET A 70 14.21 -2.36 6.89
C MET A 70 15.36 -3.15 6.25
N ALA A 71 16.52 -3.23 6.92
CA ALA A 71 17.66 -4.01 6.44
C ALA A 71 17.33 -5.51 6.27
N ARG A 72 16.45 -6.06 7.13
CA ARG A 72 15.95 -7.43 7.01
C ARG A 72 15.07 -7.59 5.77
N VAL A 73 14.15 -6.65 5.53
CA VAL A 73 13.29 -6.62 4.33
C VAL A 73 14.11 -6.54 3.05
N GLN A 74 15.08 -5.62 2.97
CA GLN A 74 15.99 -5.51 1.81
C GLN A 74 16.79 -6.80 1.58
N THR A 75 17.20 -7.47 2.67
CA THR A 75 17.89 -8.76 2.58
C THR A 75 16.98 -9.86 2.03
N ALA A 76 15.73 -9.94 2.47
CA ALA A 76 14.77 -10.90 1.93
C ALA A 76 14.45 -10.63 0.45
N CYS A 77 14.29 -9.35 0.05
CA CYS A 77 14.14 -8.99 -1.37
C CYS A 77 15.28 -9.54 -2.22
N ARG A 78 16.54 -9.30 -1.81
CA ARG A 78 17.73 -9.87 -2.48
C ARG A 78 17.73 -11.38 -2.52
N GLN A 79 17.45 -12.03 -1.39
CA GLN A 79 17.54 -13.48 -1.24
C GLN A 79 16.52 -14.21 -2.12
N HIS A 80 15.32 -13.64 -2.23
CA HIS A 80 14.22 -14.25 -2.98
C HIS A 80 14.09 -13.69 -4.41
N GLY A 81 14.84 -12.66 -4.78
CA GLY A 81 14.77 -12.02 -6.09
C GLY A 81 13.41 -11.35 -6.34
N ILE A 82 12.79 -10.79 -5.29
CA ILE A 82 11.46 -10.18 -5.35
C ILE A 82 11.53 -8.72 -4.88
N ALA A 83 10.85 -7.82 -5.57
CA ALA A 83 10.69 -6.44 -5.15
C ALA A 83 9.50 -6.30 -4.19
N CYS A 84 9.46 -5.25 -3.38
CA CYS A 84 8.28 -4.97 -2.55
C CYS A 84 7.98 -3.48 -2.41
N THR A 85 6.74 -3.19 -2.06
CA THR A 85 6.32 -1.86 -1.63
C THR A 85 5.79 -1.95 -0.20
N ILE A 86 6.29 -1.11 0.70
CA ILE A 86 6.08 -1.24 2.15
C ILE A 86 5.84 0.11 2.80
N GLY A 87 4.79 0.20 3.64
CA GLY A 87 4.54 1.37 4.47
C GLY A 87 5.39 1.34 5.73
N MET A 88 6.00 2.48 6.06
CA MET A 88 6.88 2.63 7.22
C MET A 88 7.08 4.10 7.59
N PRO A 89 7.40 4.40 8.86
CA PRO A 89 7.89 5.72 9.21
C PRO A 89 9.26 5.99 8.55
N THR A 90 9.49 7.23 8.13
CA THR A 90 10.82 7.75 7.75
C THR A 90 11.13 9.00 8.55
N PHE A 91 12.40 9.41 8.54
CA PHE A 91 12.91 10.48 9.40
C PHE A 91 13.61 11.53 8.54
N ALA A 92 13.20 12.78 8.69
CA ALA A 92 13.90 13.90 8.07
C ALA A 92 15.10 14.34 8.92
N ASP A 93 15.98 15.16 8.32
CA ASP A 93 17.20 15.67 8.96
C ASP A 93 16.95 16.43 10.27
N ASP A 94 15.78 17.08 10.39
CA ASP A 94 15.37 17.81 11.60
C ASP A 94 14.66 16.93 12.63
N GLY A 95 14.65 15.61 12.42
CA GLY A 95 14.06 14.62 13.32
C GLY A 95 12.54 14.48 13.21
N ALA A 96 11.89 15.19 12.29
CA ALA A 96 10.47 14.96 12.03
C ALA A 96 10.23 13.58 11.42
N ILE A 97 9.15 12.94 11.86
CA ILE A 97 8.74 11.62 11.41
C ILE A 97 7.69 11.79 10.32
N LEU A 98 7.81 11.06 9.21
CA LEU A 98 6.84 11.04 8.12
C LEU A 98 6.25 9.63 7.97
N ASP A 99 4.98 9.53 7.61
CA ASP A 99 4.40 8.28 7.13
C ASP A 99 4.76 8.14 5.65
N SER A 100 5.50 7.10 5.29
CA SER A 100 6.03 6.92 3.94
C SER A 100 5.76 5.54 3.37
N TYR A 101 5.75 5.48 2.06
CA TYR A 101 5.71 4.26 1.28
C TYR A 101 7.00 4.11 0.48
N VAL A 102 7.68 2.99 0.72
CA VAL A 102 9.03 2.71 0.21
C VAL A 102 8.96 1.57 -0.81
N PHE A 103 9.62 1.78 -1.94
CA PHE A 103 9.73 0.82 -3.03
C PHE A 103 11.12 0.20 -2.98
N VAL A 104 11.19 -1.09 -2.69
CA VAL A 104 12.44 -1.86 -2.59
C VAL A 104 12.55 -2.75 -3.81
N ALA A 105 13.59 -2.57 -4.61
CA ALA A 105 13.85 -3.37 -5.79
C ALA A 105 14.28 -4.80 -5.42
N ALA A 106 14.29 -5.70 -6.40
CA ALA A 106 14.63 -7.12 -6.20
C ALA A 106 16.10 -7.34 -5.80
N ASP A 107 16.97 -6.35 -6.02
CA ASP A 107 18.35 -6.31 -5.49
C ASP A 107 18.43 -5.67 -4.09
N GLY A 108 17.30 -5.38 -3.46
CA GLY A 108 17.20 -4.80 -2.13
C GLY A 108 17.47 -3.30 -2.05
N GLU A 109 17.75 -2.63 -3.17
CA GLU A 109 17.95 -1.18 -3.19
C GLU A 109 16.62 -0.43 -3.11
N ILE A 110 16.62 0.76 -2.51
CA ILE A 110 15.43 1.62 -2.47
C ILE A 110 15.35 2.38 -3.80
N ALA A 111 14.30 2.11 -4.57
CA ALA A 111 14.04 2.76 -5.84
C ALA A 111 13.27 4.09 -5.70
N LEU A 112 12.37 4.15 -4.71
CA LEU A 112 11.48 5.30 -4.49
C LEU A 112 11.03 5.34 -3.03
N THR A 113 10.89 6.54 -2.49
CA THR A 113 10.21 6.81 -1.22
C THR A 113 9.27 7.98 -1.42
N VAL A 114 8.01 7.81 -1.03
CA VAL A 114 7.01 8.87 -1.08
C VAL A 114 6.40 9.01 0.31
N SER A 115 6.39 10.23 0.84
CA SER A 115 5.77 10.52 2.13
C SER A 115 4.36 11.07 1.94
N LYS A 116 3.43 10.64 2.78
CA LYS A 116 2.02 11.00 2.72
C LYS A 116 1.84 12.52 2.88
N ASN A 117 1.18 13.16 1.91
CA ASN A 117 0.86 14.59 1.97
C ASN A 117 -0.42 14.82 2.77
N GLY A 118 -1.47 14.04 2.45
CA GLY A 118 -2.81 14.19 3.02
C GLY A 118 -2.97 13.46 4.35
N LEU A 119 -2.43 14.01 5.43
CA LEU A 119 -2.55 13.41 6.77
C LEU A 119 -3.97 13.55 7.36
N THR A 120 -4.45 12.52 8.05
CA THR A 120 -5.65 12.59 8.91
C THR A 120 -5.38 13.43 10.16
N PRO A 121 -6.40 13.96 10.86
CA PRO A 121 -6.19 14.68 12.11
C PRO A 121 -5.44 13.88 13.18
N ALA A 122 -5.64 12.55 13.22
CA ALA A 122 -4.92 11.68 14.13
C ALA A 122 -3.45 11.55 13.74
N GLU A 123 -3.15 11.36 12.45
CA GLU A 123 -1.77 11.30 11.94
C GLU A 123 -1.00 12.60 12.18
N GLN A 124 -1.64 13.77 12.03
CA GLN A 124 -1.02 15.08 12.26
C GLN A 124 -0.53 15.28 13.71
N THR A 125 -0.98 14.46 14.66
CA THR A 125 -0.47 14.49 16.05
C THR A 125 0.92 13.88 16.19
N PHE A 126 1.39 13.17 15.17
CA PHE A 126 2.64 12.41 15.20
C PHE A 126 3.52 12.60 13.97
N PHE A 127 2.93 12.58 12.77
CA PHE A 127 3.63 12.68 11.50
C PHE A 127 3.63 14.11 10.95
N ARG A 128 4.70 14.47 10.25
CA ARG A 128 4.75 15.63 9.36
C ARG A 128 4.32 15.20 7.96
N ALA A 129 3.51 16.05 7.31
CA ALA A 129 3.09 15.85 5.93
C ALA A 129 4.28 15.92 4.96
N GLY A 130 4.31 14.99 4.00
CA GLY A 130 5.08 15.12 2.78
C GLY A 130 4.52 16.23 1.87
N THR A 131 5.26 16.55 0.82
CA THR A 131 4.89 17.60 -0.14
C THR A 131 4.97 17.16 -1.59
N GLU A 132 5.59 16.02 -1.87
CA GLU A 132 5.95 15.60 -3.22
C GLU A 132 5.54 14.14 -3.46
N ARG A 133 5.25 13.83 -4.72
CA ARG A 133 4.88 12.49 -5.16
C ARG A 133 5.67 12.11 -6.42
N PRO A 134 6.98 11.87 -6.27
CA PRO A 134 7.83 11.51 -7.40
C PRO A 134 7.39 10.21 -8.05
N ILE A 135 7.74 10.07 -9.33
CA ILE A 135 7.54 8.87 -10.14
C ILE A 135 8.92 8.28 -10.41
N ALA A 136 9.05 6.95 -10.30
CA ALA A 136 10.31 6.27 -10.59
C ALA A 136 10.08 4.94 -11.31
N PRO A 137 11.05 4.48 -12.13
CA PRO A 137 11.05 3.13 -12.67
C PRO A 137 11.10 2.08 -11.54
N PHE A 138 10.17 1.13 -11.56
CA PHE A 138 10.10 0.04 -10.59
C PHE A 138 9.46 -1.19 -11.22
N ALA A 139 10.14 -2.35 -11.16
CA ALA A 139 9.67 -3.61 -11.73
C ALA A 139 9.21 -3.50 -13.21
N GLY A 140 9.95 -2.73 -14.02
CA GLY A 140 9.64 -2.51 -15.44
C GLY A 140 8.47 -1.55 -15.71
N ARG A 141 7.97 -0.87 -14.68
CA ARG A 141 6.86 0.10 -14.75
C ARG A 141 7.28 1.47 -14.24
N SER A 142 6.49 2.49 -14.57
CA SER A 142 6.63 3.86 -14.05
C SER A 142 5.71 4.00 -12.85
N CYS A 143 6.25 3.92 -11.65
CA CYS A 143 5.46 3.75 -10.44
C CYS A 143 5.44 4.99 -9.55
N SER A 144 4.34 5.14 -8.82
CA SER A 144 4.26 6.02 -7.65
C SER A 144 3.14 5.53 -6.71
N THR A 145 2.77 6.32 -5.72
CA THR A 145 1.80 5.92 -4.69
C THR A 145 0.92 7.08 -4.25
N VAL A 146 -0.31 6.74 -3.89
CA VAL A 146 -1.26 7.59 -3.14
C VAL A 146 -1.63 6.82 -1.89
N MET A 147 -1.79 7.46 -0.74
CA MET A 147 -1.90 6.72 0.53
C MET A 147 -3.27 6.93 1.18
N CYS A 148 -3.96 5.83 1.45
CA CYS A 148 -5.18 5.80 2.27
C CYS A 148 -6.21 6.86 1.83
N ARG A 149 -6.46 7.86 2.69
CA ARG A 149 -7.43 8.94 2.45
C ARG A 149 -7.11 9.86 1.26
N GLU A 150 -5.86 9.89 0.78
CA GLU A 150 -5.43 10.80 -0.30
C GLU A 150 -6.19 10.57 -1.61
N ILE A 151 -6.85 9.42 -1.79
CA ILE A 151 -7.76 9.19 -2.93
C ILE A 151 -8.83 10.29 -3.06
N ASP A 152 -9.24 10.91 -1.96
CA ASP A 152 -10.20 12.02 -1.96
C ASP A 152 -9.59 13.33 -2.50
N ASP A 153 -8.26 13.42 -2.58
CA ASP A 153 -7.50 14.62 -2.99
C ASP A 153 -7.12 14.58 -4.50
N LEU A 154 -7.98 13.99 -5.33
CA LEU A 154 -7.71 13.72 -6.75
C LEU A 154 -7.15 14.92 -7.53
N GLU A 155 -7.72 16.12 -7.35
CA GLU A 155 -7.25 17.31 -8.06
C GLU A 155 -5.82 17.70 -7.64
N ALA A 156 -5.49 17.59 -6.34
CA ALA A 156 -4.15 17.86 -5.84
C ALA A 156 -3.13 16.81 -6.31
N ILE A 157 -3.54 15.54 -6.40
CA ILE A 157 -2.72 14.47 -6.98
C ILE A 157 -2.48 14.72 -8.47
N ALA A 158 -3.54 15.01 -9.22
CA ALA A 158 -3.46 15.27 -10.65
C ALA A 158 -2.55 16.46 -10.97
N LEU A 159 -2.53 17.50 -10.12
CA LEU A 159 -1.60 18.63 -10.23
C LEU A 159 -0.13 18.21 -10.14
N GLN A 160 0.21 17.22 -9.30
CA GLN A 160 1.59 16.75 -9.13
C GLN A 160 2.10 15.89 -10.29
N TRP A 161 1.18 15.30 -11.07
CA TRP A 161 1.49 14.40 -12.19
C TRP A 161 1.03 14.95 -13.55
N GLN A 162 0.86 16.27 -13.68
CA GLN A 162 0.38 16.87 -14.93
C GLN A 162 1.34 16.68 -16.11
N ALA A 163 2.64 16.74 -15.84
CA ALA A 163 3.67 16.62 -16.87
C ALA A 163 3.81 15.17 -17.34
N GLU A 164 3.72 14.23 -16.40
CA GLU A 164 3.85 12.80 -16.63
C GLU A 164 3.11 12.06 -15.50
N ALA A 165 2.27 11.08 -15.87
CA ALA A 165 1.59 10.21 -14.92
C ALA A 165 2.32 8.86 -14.83
N PRO A 166 2.36 8.22 -13.64
CA PRO A 166 2.82 6.84 -13.52
C PRO A 166 1.89 5.92 -14.32
N ASP A 167 2.33 4.73 -14.71
CA ASP A 167 1.43 3.72 -15.31
C ASP A 167 0.85 2.75 -14.27
N LEU A 168 1.48 2.68 -13.09
CA LEU A 168 1.04 1.90 -11.93
C LEU A 168 1.14 2.71 -10.65
N VAL A 169 0.02 2.82 -9.94
CA VAL A 169 -0.07 3.47 -8.63
C VAL A 169 -0.35 2.43 -7.56
N PHE A 170 0.46 2.41 -6.52
CA PHE A 170 0.15 1.64 -5.32
C PHE A 170 -0.69 2.48 -4.35
N TRP A 171 -1.62 1.82 -3.68
CA TRP A 171 -2.51 2.43 -2.70
C TRP A 171 -2.50 1.65 -1.37
N PRO A 172 -1.49 1.87 -0.52
CA PRO A 172 -1.49 1.32 0.83
C PRO A 172 -2.57 2.00 1.68
N SER A 173 -3.29 1.23 2.48
CA SER A 173 -4.38 1.79 3.29
C SER A 173 -4.74 0.99 4.55
N LEU A 174 -5.39 1.67 5.49
CA LEU A 174 -6.31 1.09 6.47
C LEU A 174 -7.68 1.77 6.28
N VAL A 175 -8.52 1.22 5.41
CA VAL A 175 -9.87 1.74 5.13
C VAL A 175 -10.90 0.62 5.25
N GLY A 176 -12.10 0.96 5.70
CA GLY A 176 -13.19 0.00 5.81
C GLY A 176 -14.55 0.64 5.63
N HIS A 177 -15.56 -0.20 5.39
CA HIS A 177 -16.89 0.25 4.98
C HIS A 177 -18.00 -0.37 5.84
N PRO A 178 -18.30 0.21 7.02
CA PRO A 178 -19.49 -0.20 7.76
C PRO A 178 -20.74 0.18 6.94
N PRO A 179 -21.67 -0.76 6.67
CA PRO A 179 -22.92 -0.46 5.99
C PRO A 179 -23.69 0.64 6.73
N GLY A 180 -24.21 1.63 5.98
CA GLY A 180 -25.06 2.68 6.54
C GLY A 180 -24.33 3.79 7.31
N THR A 181 -23.02 3.98 7.11
CA THR A 181 -22.38 5.23 7.57
C THR A 181 -23.07 6.40 6.84
N ILE A 182 -23.36 7.50 7.52
CA ILE A 182 -23.99 8.67 6.88
C ILE A 182 -22.96 9.79 6.91
N LEU A 183 -22.60 10.31 5.74
CA LEU A 183 -21.69 11.44 5.65
C LEU A 183 -22.34 12.69 6.28
N PRO A 184 -21.56 13.70 6.71
CA PRO A 184 -22.10 14.93 7.33
C PRO A 184 -23.14 15.67 6.47
N ASP A 185 -23.16 15.42 5.16
CA ASP A 185 -24.12 15.95 4.18
C ASP A 185 -25.38 15.08 3.99
N GLY A 186 -25.51 13.98 4.74
CA GLY A 186 -26.68 13.11 4.73
C GLY A 186 -26.65 12.01 3.66
N ALA A 187 -25.55 11.83 2.92
CA ALA A 187 -25.43 10.74 1.96
C ALA A 187 -25.26 9.38 2.66
N ASP A 188 -26.03 8.39 2.23
CA ASP A 188 -25.85 6.97 2.58
C ASP A 188 -24.51 6.49 1.98
N SER A 189 -23.55 6.16 2.84
CA SER A 189 -22.16 5.85 2.49
C SER A 189 -21.94 4.40 2.03
N SER A 190 -22.99 3.66 1.68
CA SER A 190 -22.81 2.34 1.10
C SER A 190 -21.90 2.44 -0.14
N ASP A 191 -20.63 2.05 0.04
CA ASP A 191 -19.55 1.81 -0.91
C ASP A 191 -18.90 2.95 -1.73
N LEU A 192 -19.37 4.19 -1.73
CA LEU A 192 -19.03 5.05 -2.88
C LEU A 192 -17.89 6.07 -2.73
N GLY A 193 -17.36 6.38 -1.54
CA GLY A 193 -16.29 7.40 -1.44
C GLY A 193 -14.99 6.95 -2.12
N TYR A 194 -14.30 6.00 -1.50
CA TYR A 194 -12.99 5.54 -1.98
C TYR A 194 -13.06 4.65 -3.22
N GLU A 195 -14.10 3.83 -3.41
CA GLU A 195 -14.22 3.03 -4.63
C GLU A 195 -14.46 3.91 -5.86
N ILE A 196 -15.39 4.88 -5.79
CA ILE A 196 -15.57 5.86 -6.87
C ILE A 196 -14.31 6.69 -7.01
N GLY A 197 -13.77 7.24 -5.91
CA GLY A 197 -12.59 8.09 -5.93
C GLY A 197 -11.41 7.40 -6.63
N THR A 198 -11.18 6.13 -6.32
CA THR A 198 -10.11 5.32 -6.94
C THR A 198 -10.40 5.03 -8.41
N ALA A 199 -11.63 4.69 -8.77
CA ALA A 199 -12.03 4.50 -10.16
C ALA A 199 -11.88 5.79 -10.98
N LEU A 200 -12.25 6.94 -10.41
CA LEU A 200 -12.08 8.25 -11.02
C LEU A 200 -10.59 8.59 -11.17
N LEU A 201 -9.77 8.32 -10.17
CA LEU A 201 -8.31 8.52 -10.24
C LEU A 201 -7.70 7.68 -11.35
N ALA A 202 -7.99 6.38 -11.37
CA ALA A 202 -7.52 5.44 -12.37
C ALA A 202 -7.87 5.93 -13.79
N ARG A 203 -9.15 6.27 -14.01
CA ARG A 203 -9.66 6.77 -15.29
C ARG A 203 -9.08 8.13 -15.68
N ARG A 204 -8.96 9.06 -14.73
CA ARG A 204 -8.52 10.43 -14.99
C ARG A 204 -7.07 10.50 -15.41
N LEU A 205 -6.25 9.62 -14.85
CA LEU A 205 -4.81 9.56 -15.08
C LEU A 205 -4.41 8.46 -16.07
N GLY A 206 -5.31 7.52 -16.38
CA GLY A 206 -5.03 6.40 -17.28
C GLY A 206 -4.08 5.37 -16.65
N VAL A 207 -4.25 5.08 -15.36
CA VAL A 207 -3.29 4.29 -14.56
C VAL A 207 -3.91 3.03 -13.97
N HIS A 208 -3.12 1.98 -13.82
CA HIS A 208 -3.52 0.90 -12.93
C HIS A 208 -3.41 1.36 -11.48
N VAL A 209 -4.34 0.93 -10.62
CA VAL A 209 -4.22 1.13 -9.17
C VAL A 209 -4.23 -0.22 -8.46
N VAL A 210 -3.25 -0.46 -7.58
CA VAL A 210 -3.13 -1.67 -6.77
C VAL A 210 -3.20 -1.28 -5.30
N GLN A 211 -4.31 -1.60 -4.66
CA GLN A 211 -4.50 -1.36 -3.24
C GLN A 211 -3.91 -2.52 -2.42
N SER A 212 -3.28 -2.20 -1.30
CA SER A 212 -2.98 -3.17 -0.23
C SER A 212 -3.56 -2.62 1.07
N ASN A 213 -4.62 -3.27 1.55
CA ASN A 213 -5.39 -2.83 2.69
C ASN A 213 -5.24 -3.80 3.87
N TRP A 214 -5.18 -3.24 5.07
CA TRP A 214 -5.25 -4.03 6.29
C TRP A 214 -6.61 -4.74 6.44
N PRO A 215 -6.64 -6.04 6.81
CA PRO A 215 -7.87 -6.79 7.07
C PRO A 215 -8.41 -6.59 8.49
N MET A 216 -7.70 -5.85 9.34
CA MET A 216 -8.07 -5.59 10.74
C MET A 216 -7.40 -4.31 11.26
N ALA A 217 -7.92 -3.78 12.37
CA ALA A 217 -7.35 -2.62 13.06
C ALA A 217 -7.13 -2.93 14.54
N LEU A 218 -5.89 -2.79 15.03
CA LEU A 218 -5.58 -3.06 16.46
C LEU A 218 -6.21 -2.03 17.41
N ASN A 219 -6.44 -0.81 16.93
CA ASN A 219 -7.05 0.25 17.73
C ASN A 219 -8.56 0.02 17.97
N THR A 220 -9.22 -0.70 17.07
CA THR A 220 -10.66 -1.01 17.08
C THR A 220 -10.85 -2.47 16.66
N PRO A 221 -10.44 -3.44 17.49
CA PRO A 221 -10.40 -4.87 17.12
C PRO A 221 -11.77 -5.47 16.80
N GLU A 222 -12.85 -4.82 17.23
CA GLU A 222 -14.24 -5.17 16.91
C GLU A 222 -14.71 -4.64 15.54
N SER A 223 -13.93 -3.75 14.90
CA SER A 223 -14.26 -3.27 13.56
C SER A 223 -14.24 -4.41 12.55
N THR A 224 -15.24 -4.41 11.69
CA THR A 224 -15.39 -5.31 10.53
C THR A 224 -15.44 -4.46 9.27
N TRP A 225 -15.53 -5.10 8.10
CA TRP A 225 -15.55 -4.45 6.79
C TRP A 225 -14.21 -3.84 6.37
N LEU A 226 -13.12 -4.47 6.80
CA LEU A 226 -11.74 -4.17 6.41
C LEU A 226 -11.23 -5.19 5.38
N GLY A 227 -9.98 -5.04 4.94
CA GLY A 227 -9.40 -5.89 3.89
C GLY A 227 -9.94 -5.47 2.54
N GLU A 228 -10.55 -6.39 1.77
CA GLU A 228 -11.09 -6.07 0.45
C GLU A 228 -10.14 -5.25 -0.42
N SER A 229 -8.86 -5.59 -0.44
CA SER A 229 -7.89 -4.92 -1.31
C SER A 229 -8.33 -5.05 -2.77
N LYS A 230 -8.14 -3.99 -3.56
CA LYS A 230 -8.69 -3.87 -4.91
C LYS A 230 -7.62 -3.60 -5.95
N VAL A 231 -7.92 -3.98 -7.19
CA VAL A 231 -7.12 -3.61 -8.36
C VAL A 231 -8.03 -2.96 -9.39
N TYR A 232 -7.59 -1.83 -9.93
CA TYR A 232 -8.31 -1.08 -10.96
C TYR A 232 -7.51 -0.99 -12.26
N ALA A 233 -8.22 -1.07 -13.37
CA ALA A 233 -7.71 -0.82 -14.72
C ALA A 233 -7.65 0.69 -15.03
N PRO A 234 -6.86 1.11 -16.05
CA PRO A 234 -6.76 2.50 -16.50
C PRO A 234 -8.05 3.19 -16.91
N ASP A 235 -9.12 2.45 -17.19
CA ASP A 235 -10.44 3.01 -17.53
C ASP A 235 -11.35 3.21 -16.29
N GLY A 236 -10.85 2.84 -15.11
CA GLY A 236 -11.57 2.89 -13.83
C GLY A 236 -12.33 1.61 -13.48
N GLU A 237 -12.27 0.56 -14.30
CA GLU A 237 -12.90 -0.71 -13.97
C GLU A 237 -12.17 -1.40 -12.80
N MET A 238 -12.92 -1.85 -11.78
CA MET A 238 -12.38 -2.73 -10.74
C MET A 238 -12.22 -4.14 -11.30
N LEU A 239 -10.98 -4.62 -11.38
CA LEU A 239 -10.64 -5.94 -11.90
C LEU A 239 -10.76 -7.02 -10.82
N LEU A 240 -10.31 -6.70 -9.60
CA LEU A 240 -10.18 -7.65 -8.49
C LEU A 240 -10.61 -7.01 -7.18
N LYS A 241 -11.19 -7.85 -6.30
CA LYS A 241 -11.42 -7.54 -4.89
C LYS A 241 -11.09 -8.77 -4.04
N LEU A 242 -10.23 -8.58 -3.05
CA LEU A 242 -9.81 -9.63 -2.12
C LEU A 242 -10.86 -9.89 -1.03
N PRO A 243 -10.74 -10.98 -0.25
CA PRO A 243 -11.67 -11.27 0.83
C PRO A 243 -11.71 -10.17 1.91
N ARG A 244 -12.91 -9.99 2.46
CA ARG A 244 -13.20 -9.06 3.56
C ARG A 244 -12.83 -9.67 4.90
N ASP A 245 -12.27 -8.88 5.80
CA ASP A 245 -11.94 -9.26 7.19
C ASP A 245 -11.05 -10.52 7.29
N GLU A 246 -10.31 -10.83 6.22
CA GLU A 246 -9.51 -12.03 6.10
C GLU A 246 -8.05 -11.69 5.82
N ALA A 247 -7.15 -12.29 6.60
CA ALA A 247 -5.73 -12.20 6.37
C ALA A 247 -5.28 -13.20 5.29
N GLY A 248 -4.47 -12.75 4.34
CA GLY A 248 -4.02 -13.57 3.23
C GLY A 248 -3.15 -12.84 2.23
N ILE A 249 -2.71 -13.58 1.23
CA ILE A 249 -1.97 -13.06 0.08
C ILE A 249 -2.66 -13.49 -1.21
N ALA A 250 -2.79 -12.56 -2.16
CA ALA A 250 -3.32 -12.82 -3.48
C ALA A 250 -2.23 -12.63 -4.54
N VAL A 251 -1.99 -13.64 -5.39
CA VAL A 251 -1.05 -13.55 -6.51
C VAL A 251 -1.80 -13.56 -7.83
N PHE A 252 -1.49 -12.61 -8.71
CA PHE A 252 -2.19 -12.40 -9.98
C PHE A 252 -1.28 -11.70 -11.00
N THR A 253 -1.69 -11.71 -12.26
CA THR A 253 -1.05 -10.91 -13.32
C THR A 253 -1.79 -9.59 -13.48
N LEU A 254 -1.06 -8.47 -13.49
CA LEU A 254 -1.66 -7.13 -13.61
C LEU A 254 -2.49 -7.01 -14.90
N GLY A 255 -3.75 -6.60 -14.75
CA GLY A 255 -4.73 -6.51 -15.85
C GLY A 255 -5.70 -7.70 -15.91
N GLU A 256 -5.42 -8.80 -15.19
CA GLU A 256 -6.33 -9.94 -15.11
C GLU A 256 -7.40 -9.79 -14.02
N ARG A 257 -8.45 -10.62 -14.13
CA ARG A 257 -9.57 -10.70 -13.17
C ARG A 257 -9.51 -11.93 -12.25
N SER A 258 -8.44 -12.72 -12.33
CA SER A 258 -8.24 -13.90 -11.51
C SER A 258 -7.03 -13.74 -10.61
N TYR A 259 -7.14 -14.23 -9.37
CA TYR A 259 -6.04 -14.34 -8.42
C TYR A 259 -6.04 -15.70 -7.75
N ALA A 260 -4.87 -16.13 -7.29
CA ALA A 260 -4.71 -17.22 -6.35
C ALA A 260 -4.65 -16.67 -4.93
N TRP A 261 -5.60 -17.06 -4.06
CA TRP A 261 -5.64 -16.65 -2.66
C TRP A 261 -4.99 -17.70 -1.76
N THR A 262 -4.10 -17.26 -0.88
CA THR A 262 -3.53 -18.07 0.20
C THR A 262 -3.81 -17.40 1.54
N PRO A 263 -4.69 -17.99 2.39
CA PRO A 263 -4.92 -17.45 3.73
C PRO A 263 -3.65 -17.44 4.58
N LEU A 264 -3.43 -16.36 5.32
CA LEU A 264 -2.37 -16.26 6.32
C LEU A 264 -2.95 -16.59 7.70
N ARG A 265 -2.28 -17.46 8.45
CA ARG A 265 -2.70 -17.74 9.83
C ARG A 265 -2.18 -16.61 10.74
N GLY A 266 -3.05 -16.12 11.61
CA GLY A 266 -2.75 -15.06 12.58
C GLY A 266 -1.90 -15.53 13.76
#